data_AF-A0A8B8HY11-F1
#
_entry.id   AF-A0A8B8HY11-F1
#
_cell.length_a   1.000
_cell.length_b   1.000
_cell.length_c   1.000
_cell.angle_alpha   90.00
_cell.angle_beta   90.00
_cell.angle_gamma   90.00
#
_symmetry.space_group_name_H-M   'P 1'
#
loop_
_entity.id
_entity.type
_entity.pdbx_description
1 polymer ?
#
loop_
_entity_poly.entity_id
_entity_poly.type
_entity_poly.pdbx_seq_one_letter_code
_entity_poly.pdbx_strand_id
1 'polypeptide(L)'
;MSYVTSANKLKELAPLCKELLVYSNKDLEIDMYIQKVSELDKKVLDWAISLTERNMKSLYETCAWGWNKDDKVEQMMDDTAWYLIAKDKNNKLQAFSHFRFDMDFGDPVLYCYELQIEAEGRRRGLGQRVLSVLERLAQATRMRCVRLTALTHNPTAAAFFRACGYSLDETSPPKEEISHYEILSKATEATAMEDDTLPEPPNTRIELAGA
;
A
#
# COMPACT_ATOMS: atom_id res chain seq x y z
N MET A 1 5.07 -7.59 21.36
CA MET A 1 5.16 -7.96 19.93
C MET A 1 4.66 -6.78 19.13
N SER A 2 5.37 -6.33 18.10
CA SER A 2 4.91 -5.21 17.26
C SER A 2 3.66 -5.62 16.47
N TYR A 3 2.86 -4.63 16.05
CA TYR A 3 1.69 -4.88 15.20
C TYR A 3 2.08 -5.55 13.88
N VAL A 4 3.23 -5.18 13.31
CA VAL A 4 3.81 -5.79 12.10
C VAL A 4 4.04 -7.29 12.27
N THR A 5 4.70 -7.71 13.35
CA THR A 5 4.91 -9.15 13.63
C THR A 5 3.59 -9.90 13.78
N SER A 6 2.57 -9.26 14.32
CA SER A 6 1.25 -9.86 14.50
C SER A 6 0.52 -10.00 13.16
N ALA A 7 0.58 -8.97 12.31
CA ALA A 7 -0.01 -8.97 10.97
C ALA A 7 0.63 -10.03 10.06
N ASN A 8 1.96 -10.16 10.06
CA ASN A 8 2.67 -11.13 9.21
C ASN A 8 2.44 -12.60 9.63
N LYS A 9 1.98 -12.85 10.87
CA LYS A 9 1.57 -14.18 11.35
C LYS A 9 0.16 -14.58 10.93
N LEU A 10 -0.65 -13.65 10.39
CA LEU A 10 -1.98 -13.97 9.88
C LEU A 10 -1.86 -14.95 8.70
N LYS A 11 -2.78 -15.92 8.67
CA LYS A 11 -2.91 -16.87 7.55
C LYS A 11 -3.84 -16.34 6.47
N GLU A 12 -4.86 -15.59 6.85
CA GLU A 12 -5.87 -15.03 5.95
C GLU A 12 -6.18 -13.59 6.32
N LEU A 13 -6.27 -12.72 5.32
CA LEU A 13 -6.64 -11.31 5.47
C LEU A 13 -8.06 -11.01 5.03
N ALA A 14 -8.64 -11.86 4.17
CA ALA A 14 -9.97 -11.65 3.60
C ALA A 14 -11.08 -11.41 4.65
N PRO A 15 -11.11 -12.07 5.82
CA PRO A 15 -12.13 -11.81 6.84
C PRO A 15 -12.14 -10.36 7.38
N LEU A 16 -11.03 -9.63 7.28
CA LEU A 16 -10.90 -8.25 7.79
C LEU A 16 -11.54 -7.19 6.88
N CYS A 17 -11.82 -7.55 5.62
CA CYS A 17 -12.26 -6.62 4.58
C CYS A 17 -13.22 -7.28 3.57
N LYS A 18 -13.96 -8.33 3.97
CA LYS A 18 -14.76 -9.18 3.08
C LYS A 18 -15.76 -8.39 2.22
N GLU A 19 -16.37 -7.37 2.79
CA GLU A 19 -17.31 -6.46 2.12
C GLU A 19 -16.67 -5.61 1.02
N LEU A 20 -15.35 -5.44 1.07
CA LEU A 20 -14.59 -4.68 0.08
C LEU A 20 -14.09 -5.54 -1.07
N LEU A 21 -14.06 -6.87 -0.91
CA LEU A 21 -13.53 -7.81 -1.89
C LEU A 21 -14.44 -8.05 -3.10
N VAL A 22 -15.66 -7.50 -3.10
CA VAL A 22 -16.54 -7.50 -4.28
C VAL A 22 -16.73 -6.06 -4.73
N TYR A 23 -16.64 -5.78 -6.02
CA TYR A 23 -16.86 -4.45 -6.57
C TYR A 23 -17.65 -4.52 -7.85
N SER A 24 -18.76 -3.79 -7.90
CA SER A 24 -19.60 -3.73 -9.08
C SER A 24 -20.01 -2.28 -9.38
N ASN A 25 -20.03 -1.94 -10.67
CA ASN A 25 -20.64 -0.75 -11.22
C ASN A 25 -21.34 -1.10 -12.54
N LYS A 26 -21.84 -0.10 -13.27
CA LYS A 26 -22.59 -0.31 -14.52
C LYS A 26 -21.82 -1.11 -15.58
N ASP A 27 -20.49 -1.01 -15.57
CA ASP A 27 -19.66 -1.58 -16.62
C ASP A 27 -18.89 -2.82 -16.14
N LEU A 28 -18.58 -2.90 -14.84
CA LEU A 28 -17.58 -3.78 -14.29
C LEU A 28 -18.11 -4.53 -13.07
N GLU A 29 -17.86 -5.84 -13.02
CA GLU A 29 -18.11 -6.70 -11.87
C GLU A 29 -16.82 -7.45 -11.57
N ILE A 30 -16.31 -7.28 -10.35
CA ILE A 30 -15.01 -7.74 -9.89
C ILE A 30 -15.15 -8.49 -8.58
N ASP A 31 -14.55 -9.66 -8.55
CA ASP A 31 -14.25 -10.41 -7.34
C ASP A 31 -12.75 -10.31 -7.05
N MET A 32 -12.42 -10.10 -5.78
CA MET A 32 -11.06 -10.02 -5.30
C MET A 32 -10.77 -11.09 -4.26
N TYR A 33 -9.52 -11.52 -4.22
CA TYR A 33 -9.01 -12.42 -3.19
C TYR A 33 -7.60 -12.01 -2.77
N ILE A 34 -7.21 -12.40 -1.56
CA ILE A 34 -5.92 -12.07 -0.97
C ILE A 34 -5.18 -13.36 -0.64
N GLN A 35 -3.91 -13.46 -1.05
CA GLN A 35 -3.04 -14.58 -0.74
C GLN A 35 -1.60 -14.12 -0.47
N LYS A 36 -0.85 -14.94 0.28
CA LYS A 36 0.61 -14.81 0.32
C LYS A 36 1.21 -15.23 -1.01
N VAL A 37 2.37 -14.68 -1.35
CA VAL A 37 3.07 -15.08 -2.59
C VAL A 37 3.37 -16.58 -2.63
N SER A 38 3.64 -17.20 -1.47
CA SER A 38 3.90 -18.65 -1.35
C SER A 38 2.71 -19.54 -1.71
N GLU A 39 1.50 -18.97 -1.72
CA GLU A 39 0.24 -19.68 -1.99
C GLU A 39 -0.38 -19.25 -3.33
N LEU A 40 0.23 -18.28 -4.01
CA LEU A 40 -0.28 -17.72 -5.25
C LEU A 40 0.01 -18.66 -6.42
N ASP A 41 -1.00 -18.89 -7.27
CA ASP A 41 -0.80 -19.66 -8.51
C ASP A 41 0.29 -19.02 -9.38
N LYS A 42 1.23 -19.84 -9.86
CA LYS A 42 2.37 -19.37 -10.66
C LYS A 42 1.94 -18.55 -11.87
N LYS A 43 0.85 -18.91 -12.55
CA LYS A 43 0.35 -18.16 -13.71
C LYS A 43 -0.16 -16.77 -13.32
N VAL A 44 -0.72 -16.62 -12.12
CA VAL A 44 -1.15 -15.32 -11.59
C VAL A 44 0.06 -14.47 -11.25
N LEU A 45 1.10 -15.05 -10.63
CA LEU A 45 2.35 -14.35 -10.34
C LEU A 45 3.07 -13.92 -11.64
N ASP A 46 3.20 -14.83 -12.61
CA ASP A 46 3.79 -14.54 -13.93
C ASP A 46 3.02 -13.41 -14.63
N TRP A 47 1.68 -13.39 -14.53
CA TRP A 47 0.85 -12.30 -15.05
C TRP A 47 1.10 -10.97 -14.31
N ALA A 48 1.21 -10.99 -12.98
CA ALA A 48 1.48 -9.79 -12.19
C ALA A 48 2.84 -9.16 -12.54
N ILE A 49 3.88 -10.00 -12.68
CA ILE A 49 5.21 -9.59 -13.15
C ILE A 49 5.11 -8.99 -14.55
N SER A 50 4.44 -9.67 -15.48
CA SER A 50 4.26 -9.19 -16.86
C SER A 50 3.50 -7.86 -16.93
N LEU A 51 2.45 -7.69 -16.12
CA LEU A 51 1.67 -6.45 -16.06
C LEU A 51 2.51 -5.29 -15.50
N THR A 52 3.33 -5.56 -14.48
CA THR A 52 4.27 -4.57 -13.93
C THR A 52 5.28 -4.15 -14.99
N GLU A 53 5.89 -5.11 -15.69
CA GLU A 53 6.83 -4.83 -16.77
C GLU A 53 6.19 -3.97 -17.87
N ARG A 54 5.00 -4.33 -18.35
CA ARG A 54 4.29 -3.55 -19.38
C ARG A 54 3.98 -2.12 -18.97
N ASN A 55 3.64 -1.89 -17.69
CA ASN A 55 3.21 -0.58 -17.22
C ASN A 55 4.36 0.30 -16.75
N MET A 56 5.42 -0.31 -16.21
CA MET A 56 6.45 0.40 -15.47
C MET A 56 7.81 0.44 -16.16
N LYS A 57 8.13 -0.52 -17.03
CA LYS A 57 9.48 -0.64 -17.62
C LYS A 57 9.97 0.66 -18.26
N SER A 58 9.17 1.27 -19.12
CA SER A 58 9.53 2.52 -19.79
C SER A 58 9.71 3.68 -18.81
N LEU A 59 8.94 3.71 -17.72
CA LEU A 59 9.11 4.73 -16.67
C LEU A 59 10.46 4.51 -15.96
N TYR A 60 10.74 3.31 -15.50
CA TYR A 60 12.00 2.98 -14.84
C TYR A 60 13.23 3.25 -15.73
N GLU A 61 13.16 2.94 -17.02
CA GLU A 61 14.24 3.23 -17.99
C GLU A 61 14.48 4.73 -18.20
N THR A 62 13.50 5.59 -17.89
CA THR A 62 13.64 7.06 -18.01
C THR A 62 14.25 7.73 -16.77
N CYS A 63 14.50 6.99 -15.68
CA CYS A 63 15.17 7.50 -14.49
C CYS A 63 16.47 6.75 -14.19
N ALA A 64 17.29 7.28 -13.28
CA ALA A 64 18.60 6.69 -12.96
C ALA A 64 18.52 5.27 -12.36
N TRP A 65 17.33 4.82 -11.95
CA TRP A 65 17.14 3.46 -11.44
C TRP A 65 17.27 2.39 -12.53
N GLY A 66 16.84 2.70 -13.76
CA GLY A 66 16.76 1.71 -14.84
C GLY A 66 15.77 0.58 -14.53
N TRP A 67 15.64 -0.37 -15.46
CA TRP A 67 14.79 -1.54 -15.29
C TRP A 67 15.64 -2.82 -15.26
N ASN A 68 15.68 -3.48 -14.11
CA ASN A 68 16.18 -4.84 -13.99
C ASN A 68 15.02 -5.77 -13.67
N LYS A 69 14.73 -6.69 -14.60
CA LYS A 69 13.63 -7.64 -14.45
C LYS A 69 13.88 -8.62 -13.30
N ASP A 70 15.11 -9.10 -13.15
CA ASP A 70 15.42 -10.14 -12.16
C ASP A 70 15.30 -9.57 -10.75
N ASP A 71 15.87 -8.38 -10.49
CA ASP A 71 15.72 -7.68 -9.22
C ASP A 71 14.25 -7.39 -8.90
N LYS A 72 13.46 -7.03 -9.92
CA LYS A 72 12.03 -6.75 -9.75
C LYS A 72 11.25 -8.01 -9.39
N VAL A 73 11.56 -9.13 -10.04
CA VAL A 73 10.96 -10.43 -9.74
C VAL A 73 11.33 -10.87 -8.33
N GLU A 74 12.59 -10.72 -7.92
CA GLU A 74 13.03 -11.03 -6.56
C GLU A 74 12.26 -10.22 -5.51
N GLN A 75 12.11 -8.90 -5.72
CA GLN A 75 11.28 -8.05 -4.86
C GLN A 75 9.82 -8.53 -4.77
N MET A 76 9.23 -8.92 -5.91
CA MET A 76 7.85 -9.39 -5.99
C MET A 76 7.66 -10.79 -5.37
N MET A 77 8.74 -11.57 -5.22
CA MET A 77 8.73 -12.95 -4.69
C MET A 77 9.13 -13.07 -3.22
N ASP A 78 9.37 -11.96 -2.55
CA ASP A 78 9.70 -11.92 -1.13
C ASP A 78 8.69 -12.67 -0.25
N ASP A 79 9.18 -13.38 0.76
CA ASP A 79 8.40 -14.29 1.60
C ASP A 79 7.32 -13.58 2.44
N THR A 80 7.45 -12.27 2.66
CA THR A 80 6.47 -11.44 3.36
C THR A 80 5.42 -10.82 2.42
N ALA A 81 5.53 -11.04 1.11
CA ALA A 81 4.65 -10.45 0.12
C ALA A 81 3.22 -10.99 0.19
N TRP A 82 2.26 -10.07 0.27
CA TRP A 82 0.85 -10.32 0.07
C TRP A 82 0.39 -9.77 -1.27
N TYR A 83 -0.56 -10.49 -1.89
CA TYR A 83 -1.17 -10.14 -3.15
C TYR A 83 -2.67 -10.03 -3.00
N LEU A 84 -3.22 -8.86 -3.31
CA LEU A 84 -4.64 -8.67 -3.59
C LEU A 84 -4.83 -8.78 -5.11
N ILE A 85 -5.61 -9.76 -5.57
CA ILE A 85 -5.87 -10.00 -6.99
C ILE A 85 -7.34 -9.69 -7.29
N ALA A 86 -7.59 -8.97 -8.38
CA ALA A 86 -8.93 -8.67 -8.90
C ALA A 86 -9.20 -9.45 -10.20
N LYS A 87 -10.33 -10.15 -10.26
CA LYS A 87 -10.82 -10.91 -11.42
C LYS A 87 -12.20 -10.43 -11.82
N ASP A 88 -12.50 -10.45 -13.11
CA ASP A 88 -13.88 -10.27 -13.58
C ASP A 88 -14.68 -11.58 -13.53
N LYS A 89 -15.98 -11.50 -13.86
CA LYS A 89 -16.90 -12.64 -13.93
C LYS A 89 -16.46 -13.79 -14.85
N ASN A 90 -15.55 -13.54 -15.79
CA ASN A 90 -15.00 -14.55 -16.70
C ASN A 90 -13.68 -15.12 -16.16
N ASN A 91 -13.33 -14.84 -14.89
CA ASN A 91 -12.05 -15.14 -14.26
C ASN A 91 -10.83 -14.49 -14.93
N LYS A 92 -11.02 -13.46 -15.77
CA LYS A 92 -9.90 -12.71 -16.36
C LYS A 92 -9.33 -11.79 -15.29
N LEU A 93 -8.01 -11.81 -15.13
CA LEU A 93 -7.28 -10.96 -14.19
C LEU A 93 -7.32 -9.50 -14.69
N GLN A 94 -7.70 -8.58 -13.79
CA GLN A 94 -7.94 -7.18 -14.13
C GLN A 94 -7.03 -6.22 -13.39
N ALA A 95 -6.66 -6.53 -12.14
CA ALA A 95 -5.73 -5.72 -11.35
C ALA A 95 -5.09 -6.56 -10.26
N PHE A 96 -3.96 -6.08 -9.74
CA PHE A 96 -3.42 -6.56 -8.49
C PHE A 96 -2.78 -5.44 -7.67
N SER A 97 -2.62 -5.71 -6.38
CA SER A 97 -1.64 -5.02 -5.56
C SER A 97 -0.73 -6.01 -4.85
N HIS A 98 0.58 -5.72 -4.90
CA HIS A 98 1.58 -6.34 -4.02
C HIS A 98 1.82 -5.38 -2.85
N PHE A 99 1.66 -5.88 -1.64
CA PHE A 99 1.84 -5.12 -0.42
C PHE A 99 2.48 -5.95 0.68
N ARG A 100 3.01 -5.27 1.71
CA ARG A 100 3.59 -5.89 2.90
C ARG A 100 3.19 -5.12 4.15
N PHE A 101 3.23 -5.79 5.30
CA PHE A 101 3.25 -5.12 6.59
C PHE A 101 4.70 -4.99 7.02
N ASP A 102 5.16 -3.75 7.21
CA ASP A 102 6.56 -3.48 7.49
C ASP A 102 6.75 -2.41 8.56
N MET A 103 7.93 -2.39 9.15
CA MET A 103 8.40 -1.25 9.94
C MET A 103 9.20 -0.35 9.01
N ASP A 104 8.68 0.84 8.71
CA ASP A 104 9.30 1.79 7.80
C ASP A 104 9.48 3.15 8.49
N PHE A 105 10.72 3.62 8.58
CA PHE A 105 11.11 4.81 9.38
C PHE A 105 10.62 4.79 10.83
N GLY A 106 10.50 3.60 11.44
CA GLY A 106 10.06 3.45 12.83
C GLY A 106 8.54 3.34 13.00
N ASP A 107 7.77 3.46 11.93
CA ASP A 107 6.32 3.31 11.94
C ASP A 107 5.87 1.94 11.41
N PRO A 108 4.86 1.31 12.04
CA PRO A 108 4.19 0.15 11.45
C PRO A 108 3.30 0.59 10.29
N VAL A 109 3.59 0.15 9.07
CA VAL A 109 2.88 0.57 7.86
C VAL A 109 2.39 -0.63 7.04
N LEU A 110 1.30 -0.42 6.28
CA LEU A 110 1.03 -1.26 5.12
C LEU A 110 1.67 -0.58 3.91
N TYR A 111 2.75 -1.16 3.40
CA TYR A 111 3.45 -0.63 2.24
C TYR A 111 2.89 -1.23 0.95
N CYS A 112 2.32 -0.40 0.08
CA CYS A 112 1.87 -0.78 -1.25
C CYS A 112 3.04 -0.64 -2.22
N TYR A 113 3.66 -1.77 -2.57
CA TYR A 113 4.80 -1.83 -3.49
C TYR A 113 4.33 -1.68 -4.94
N GLU A 114 3.24 -2.37 -5.30
CA GLU A 114 2.66 -2.29 -6.62
C GLU A 114 1.15 -2.11 -6.55
N LEU A 115 0.64 -1.28 -7.46
CA LEU A 115 -0.77 -1.21 -7.80
C LEU A 115 -0.88 -1.15 -9.31
N GLN A 116 -1.28 -2.27 -9.92
CA GLN A 116 -1.29 -2.41 -11.36
C GLN A 116 -2.68 -2.82 -11.84
N ILE A 117 -3.12 -2.19 -12.93
CA ILE A 117 -4.44 -2.39 -13.52
C ILE A 117 -4.27 -2.59 -15.02
N GLU A 118 -4.92 -3.62 -15.56
CA GLU A 118 -5.03 -3.82 -17.01
C GLU A 118 -5.69 -2.62 -17.68
N ALA A 119 -5.28 -2.31 -18.90
CA ALA A 119 -5.76 -1.13 -19.60
C ALA A 119 -7.31 -1.03 -19.67
N GLU A 120 -7.97 -2.17 -19.89
CA GLU A 120 -9.44 -2.31 -19.93
C GLU A 120 -10.15 -2.07 -18.58
N GLY A 121 -9.42 -2.23 -17.47
CA GLY A 121 -9.93 -2.03 -16.11
C GLY A 121 -9.71 -0.61 -15.56
N ARG A 122 -8.93 0.23 -16.25
CA ARG A 122 -8.58 1.59 -15.79
C ARG A 122 -9.76 2.55 -15.89
N ARG A 123 -9.71 3.63 -15.10
CA ARG A 123 -10.71 4.73 -15.08
C ARG A 123 -12.14 4.28 -14.76
N ARG A 124 -12.31 3.13 -14.12
CA ARG A 124 -13.60 2.54 -13.74
C ARG A 124 -13.73 2.31 -12.23
N GLY A 125 -12.98 3.07 -11.43
CA GLY A 125 -12.98 2.98 -9.95
C GLY A 125 -12.22 1.80 -9.34
N LEU A 126 -11.74 0.84 -10.15
CA LEU A 126 -11.06 -0.36 -9.65
C LEU A 126 -9.80 -0.04 -8.81
N GLY A 127 -8.97 0.90 -9.25
CA GLY A 127 -7.78 1.31 -8.47
C GLY A 127 -8.14 1.89 -7.10
N GLN A 128 -9.16 2.75 -7.05
CA GLN A 128 -9.63 3.33 -5.80
C GLN A 128 -10.18 2.25 -4.87
N ARG A 129 -10.88 1.26 -5.42
CA ARG A 129 -11.39 0.12 -4.64
C ARG A 129 -10.25 -0.71 -4.05
N VAL A 130 -9.21 -1.00 -4.83
CA VAL A 130 -8.01 -1.71 -4.36
C VAL A 130 -7.37 -0.95 -3.20
N LEU A 131 -7.17 0.37 -3.33
CA LEU A 131 -6.63 1.18 -2.23
C LEU A 131 -7.53 1.14 -0.99
N SER A 132 -8.86 1.18 -1.17
CA SER A 132 -9.81 1.06 -0.03
C SER A 132 -9.67 -0.27 0.72
N VAL A 133 -9.37 -1.37 0.00
CA VAL A 133 -9.07 -2.67 0.64
C VAL A 133 -7.80 -2.56 1.48
N LEU A 134 -6.72 -1.99 0.93
CA LEU A 134 -5.45 -1.82 1.65
C LEU A 134 -5.63 -0.91 2.87
N GLU A 135 -6.35 0.19 2.75
CA GLU A 135 -6.67 1.11 3.85
C GLU A 135 -7.41 0.39 4.99
N ARG A 136 -8.41 -0.43 4.65
CA ARG A 136 -9.13 -1.25 5.63
C ARG A 136 -8.24 -2.29 6.30
N LEU A 137 -7.35 -2.94 5.54
CA LEU A 137 -6.40 -3.90 6.10
C LEU A 137 -5.41 -3.22 7.05
N ALA A 138 -4.88 -2.05 6.67
CA ALA A 138 -4.01 -1.24 7.51
C ALA A 138 -4.70 -0.89 8.83
N GLN A 139 -5.95 -0.41 8.78
CA GLN A 139 -6.73 -0.10 9.98
C GLN A 139 -6.97 -1.35 10.84
N ALA A 140 -7.42 -2.46 10.24
CA ALA A 140 -7.74 -3.69 10.96
C ALA A 140 -6.51 -4.35 11.61
N THR A 141 -5.32 -4.11 11.06
CA THR A 141 -4.04 -4.65 11.57
C THR A 141 -3.25 -3.64 12.40
N ARG A 142 -3.83 -2.45 12.67
CA ARG A 142 -3.21 -1.37 13.46
C ARG A 142 -1.90 -0.84 12.87
N MET A 143 -1.83 -0.77 11.55
CA MET A 143 -0.81 0.03 10.88
C MET A 143 -1.18 1.51 10.99
N ARG A 144 -0.17 2.37 11.10
CA ARG A 144 -0.33 3.82 11.20
C ARG A 144 -0.84 4.44 9.90
N CYS A 145 -0.40 3.90 8.76
CA CYS A 145 -0.80 4.38 7.46
C CYS A 145 -0.69 3.29 6.38
N VAL A 146 -1.27 3.59 5.22
CA VAL A 146 -0.85 2.98 3.96
C VAL A 146 0.19 3.91 3.32
N ARG A 147 1.36 3.37 2.95
CA ARG A 147 2.45 4.12 2.31
C ARG A 147 2.78 3.53 0.94
N LEU A 148 3.21 4.37 0.00
CA LEU A 148 3.59 3.97 -1.35
C LEU A 148 4.61 4.93 -1.96
N THR A 149 5.32 4.45 -3.00
CA THR A 149 6.24 5.26 -3.79
C THR A 149 5.62 5.58 -5.15
N ALA A 150 5.59 6.86 -5.52
CA ALA A 150 5.18 7.30 -6.84
C ALA A 150 6.37 7.91 -7.58
N LEU A 151 6.64 7.45 -8.80
CA LEU A 151 7.72 8.01 -9.62
C LEU A 151 7.35 9.43 -10.10
N THR A 152 8.26 10.39 -10.00
CA THR A 152 7.99 11.81 -10.30
C THR A 152 7.67 12.05 -11.77
N HIS A 153 8.21 11.23 -12.67
CA HIS A 153 7.87 11.23 -14.10
C HIS A 153 6.57 10.46 -14.45
N ASN A 154 5.81 9.99 -13.45
CA ASN A 154 4.46 9.45 -13.63
C ASN A 154 3.41 10.34 -12.93
N PRO A 155 3.17 11.56 -13.44
CA PRO A 155 2.27 12.51 -12.79
C PRO A 155 0.82 12.00 -12.71
N THR A 156 0.43 11.10 -13.63
CA THR A 156 -0.90 10.48 -13.63
C THR A 156 -1.12 9.62 -12.39
N ALA A 157 -0.15 8.79 -12.00
CA ALA A 157 -0.25 7.97 -10.79
C ALA A 157 -0.26 8.85 -9.54
N ALA A 158 0.64 9.82 -9.46
CA ALA A 158 0.74 10.77 -8.36
C ALA A 158 -0.56 11.59 -8.16
N ALA A 159 -1.19 12.03 -9.24
CA ALA A 159 -2.49 12.71 -9.20
C ALA A 159 -3.63 11.77 -8.77
N PHE A 160 -3.60 10.51 -9.22
CA PHE A 160 -4.57 9.50 -8.81
C PHE A 160 -4.50 9.20 -7.31
N PHE A 161 -3.30 9.01 -6.75
CA PHE A 161 -3.14 8.78 -5.31
C PHE A 161 -3.61 9.98 -4.48
N ARG A 162 -3.27 11.20 -4.89
CA ARG A 162 -3.78 12.43 -4.25
C ARG A 162 -5.29 12.53 -4.30
N ALA A 163 -5.92 12.18 -5.42
CA ALA A 163 -7.37 12.11 -5.53
C ALA A 163 -8.01 11.05 -4.61
N CYS A 164 -7.25 10.03 -4.19
CA CYS A 164 -7.67 9.03 -3.20
C CYS A 164 -7.40 9.45 -1.74
N GLY A 165 -6.88 10.67 -1.53
CA GLY A 165 -6.60 11.23 -0.20
C GLY A 165 -5.19 10.95 0.33
N TYR A 166 -4.25 10.52 -0.52
CA TYR A 166 -2.85 10.39 -0.13
C TYR A 166 -2.15 11.76 -0.20
N SER A 167 -1.30 12.04 0.78
CA SER A 167 -0.47 13.25 0.84
C SER A 167 1.01 12.89 0.77
N LEU A 168 1.86 13.90 0.53
CA LEU A 168 3.31 13.74 0.64
C LEU A 168 3.67 13.28 2.06
N ASP A 169 4.38 12.17 2.16
CA ASP A 169 4.86 11.63 3.43
C ASP A 169 6.08 12.42 3.92
N GLU A 170 6.23 12.58 5.23
CA GLU A 170 7.36 13.29 5.83
C GLU A 170 8.71 12.60 5.57
N THR A 171 8.70 11.31 5.29
CA THR A 171 9.88 10.51 4.93
C THR A 171 10.24 10.63 3.45
N SER A 172 9.41 11.31 2.65
CA SER A 172 9.71 11.55 1.23
C SER A 172 11.00 12.36 1.10
N PRO A 173 11.91 12.00 0.18
CA PRO A 173 13.09 12.81 -0.07
C PRO A 173 12.67 14.22 -0.52
N PRO A 174 13.51 15.24 -0.25
CA PRO A 174 13.28 16.59 -0.73
C PRO A 174 13.06 16.62 -2.25
N LYS A 175 12.22 17.56 -2.68
CA LYS A 175 11.92 17.76 -4.10
C LYS A 175 13.07 18.50 -4.79
N GLU A 176 14.20 17.83 -4.93
CA GLU A 176 15.32 18.24 -5.77
C GLU A 176 15.16 17.65 -7.18
N GLU A 177 15.78 18.25 -8.19
CA GLU A 177 15.68 17.80 -9.60
C GLU A 177 16.15 16.35 -9.80
N ILE A 178 16.87 15.77 -8.84
CA ILE A 178 17.42 14.41 -8.86
C ILE A 178 16.45 13.38 -8.25
N SER A 179 15.44 13.82 -7.49
CA SER A 179 14.48 12.91 -6.86
C SER A 179 13.52 12.32 -7.90
N HIS A 180 13.78 11.07 -8.31
CA HIS A 180 12.98 10.34 -9.29
C HIS A 180 11.65 9.79 -8.74
N TYR A 181 11.39 9.98 -7.45
CA TYR A 181 10.20 9.51 -6.77
C TYR A 181 9.79 10.44 -5.62
N GLU A 182 8.54 10.33 -5.22
CA GLU A 182 7.99 10.87 -3.99
C GLU A 182 7.35 9.73 -3.19
N ILE A 183 7.38 9.84 -1.86
CA ILE A 183 6.67 8.92 -0.98
C ILE A 183 5.34 9.58 -0.61
N LEU A 184 4.26 8.84 -0.80
CA LEU A 184 2.92 9.27 -0.44
C LEU A 184 2.36 8.33 0.63
N SER A 185 1.58 8.88 1.56
CA SER A 185 0.89 8.08 2.56
C SER A 185 -0.49 8.62 2.91
N LYS A 186 -1.30 7.74 3.51
CA LYS A 186 -2.61 8.04 4.05
C LYS A 186 -2.75 7.38 5.42
N ALA A 187 -2.90 8.18 6.46
CA ALA A 187 -3.05 7.71 7.84
C ALA A 187 -4.33 6.89 8.01
N THR A 188 -4.29 5.90 8.91
CA THR A 188 -5.51 5.20 9.35
C THR A 188 -6.25 6.07 10.36
N GLU A 189 -7.59 6.02 10.39
CA GLU A 189 -8.39 6.91 11.24
C GLU A 189 -8.09 6.78 12.76
N ALA A 190 -7.46 5.68 13.19
CA ALA A 190 -7.10 5.45 14.59
C ALA A 190 -6.02 6.41 15.10
N THR A 191 -5.11 6.90 14.24
CA THR A 191 -4.04 7.82 14.65
C THR A 191 -4.47 9.28 14.74
N ALA A 192 -5.66 9.65 14.24
CA ALA A 192 -6.20 10.99 14.42
C ALA A 192 -6.68 11.26 15.86
N MET A 193 -6.85 10.22 16.69
CA MET A 193 -7.35 10.34 18.06
C MET A 193 -6.27 10.21 19.14
N GLU A 194 -5.04 9.79 18.82
CA GLU A 194 -3.95 9.63 19.81
C GLU A 194 -3.08 10.90 19.98
N ASP A 195 -3.24 11.92 19.12
CA ASP A 195 -2.50 13.20 19.23
C ASP A 195 -3.27 14.29 20.01
N ASP A 196 -4.46 13.98 20.52
CA ASP A 196 -5.28 14.91 21.30
C ASP A 196 -5.79 14.22 22.58
N THR A 197 -4.89 13.97 23.54
CA THR A 197 -5.15 13.91 25.01
C THR A 197 -3.96 13.31 25.77
N LEU A 198 -3.04 14.17 26.20
CA LEU A 198 -2.34 13.97 27.47
C LEU A 198 -2.58 15.23 28.31
N PRO A 199 -3.41 15.19 29.37
CA PRO A 199 -3.47 16.30 30.30
C PRO A 199 -2.14 16.38 31.05
N GLU A 200 -1.54 17.57 31.09
CA GLU A 200 -0.36 17.82 31.91
C GLU A 200 -0.63 17.41 33.37
N PRO A 201 0.31 16.73 34.05
CA PRO A 201 0.15 16.41 35.46
C PRO A 201 0.13 17.70 36.28
N PRO A 202 -0.72 17.80 37.33
CA PRO A 202 -0.78 18.98 38.15
C PRO A 202 0.55 19.21 38.87
N ASN A 203 1.10 20.39 38.64
CA ASN A 203 2.34 20.91 39.21
C ASN A 203 2.32 20.76 40.74
N THR A 204 2.95 19.70 41.25
CA THR A 204 3.03 19.45 42.69
C THR A 204 4.21 20.23 43.23
N ARG A 205 3.88 21.32 43.90
CA ARG A 205 4.75 22.20 44.68
C ARG A 205 5.57 21.35 45.66
N ILE A 206 6.89 21.27 45.45
CA ILE A 206 7.82 20.75 46.45
C ILE A 206 8.29 21.94 47.30
N GLU A 207 7.75 22.03 48.51
CA GLU A 207 8.38 22.78 49.61
C GLU A 207 9.52 21.92 50.18
N LEU A 208 10.72 22.49 50.28
CA LEU A 208 11.79 21.97 51.13
C LEU A 208 12.11 23.05 52.17
N ALA A 209 11.99 22.66 53.43
CA ALA A 209 12.34 23.46 54.61
C ALA A 209 13.79 23.20 55.04
N GLY A 210 14.42 24.24 55.61
CA GLY A 210 15.72 24.21 56.32
C GLY A 210 16.93 24.46 55.41
N ALA A 211 17.79 25.45 55.60
CA ALA A 211 18.14 26.26 56.78
C ALA A 211 18.44 27.72 56.37
#